data_AF-A0A645HPC9-F1
#
_entry.id   AF-A0A645HPC9-F1
#
_cell.length_a   1.000
_cell.length_b   1.000
_cell.length_c   1.000
_cell.angle_alpha   90.00
_cell.angle_beta   90.00
_cell.angle_gamma   90.00
#
_symmetry.space_group_name_H-M   'P 1'
#
loop_
_entity.id
_entity.type
_entity.pdbx_description
1 polymer ?
#
loop_
_entity_poly.entity_id
_entity_poly.type
_entity_poly.pdbx_seq_one_letter_code
_entity_poly.pdbx_strand_id
1 'polypeptide(L)'
;MSANEIKWRPTWECSGSDIIKSAALNGIGVAVISRRLVQHELDEGLLHAFQIEGIELKRKFSIAYHKNKYITESMKTFMSLCKNM
;
A
#
# COMPACT_ATOMS: atom_id res chain seq x y z
N MET A 1 -8.90 -3.68 -19.81
CA MET A 1 -9.75 -2.95 -18.84
C MET A 1 -9.13 -1.57 -18.63
N SER A 2 -9.64 -0.56 -19.33
CA SER A 2 -9.29 0.85 -19.08
C SER A 2 -10.43 1.47 -18.31
N ALA A 3 -10.24 1.68 -17.00
CA ALA A 3 -10.97 2.73 -16.32
C ALA A 3 -10.33 4.07 -16.76
N ASN A 4 -11.16 5.05 -17.14
CA ASN A 4 -10.76 6.44 -17.43
C ASN A 4 -9.89 6.68 -18.69
N GLU A 5 -10.05 5.90 -19.77
CA GLU A 5 -9.44 6.17 -21.10
C GLU A 5 -7.89 6.25 -21.17
N ILE A 6 -7.20 5.86 -20.09
CA ILE A 6 -5.73 5.81 -20.07
C ILE A 6 -5.25 4.63 -20.94
N LYS A 7 -4.52 4.93 -22.02
CA LYS A 7 -3.82 3.92 -22.83
C LYS A 7 -2.51 3.53 -22.17
N TRP A 8 -2.37 2.25 -21.81
CA TRP A 8 -1.13 1.67 -21.29
C TRP A 8 -0.94 0.25 -21.82
N ARG A 9 0.30 -0.23 -21.82
CA ARG A 9 0.65 -1.61 -22.18
C ARG A 9 1.45 -2.24 -21.03
N PRO A 10 1.11 -3.45 -20.55
CA PRO A 10 1.93 -4.14 -19.57
C PRO A 10 3.28 -4.48 -20.19
N THR A 11 4.36 -3.96 -19.60
CA THR A 11 5.75 -4.31 -19.98
C THR A 11 6.22 -5.57 -19.24
N TRP A 12 5.77 -5.75 -18.00
CA TRP A 12 6.18 -6.83 -17.12
C TRP A 12 5.13 -7.06 -16.02
N GLU A 13 5.07 -8.28 -15.51
CA GLU A 13 4.18 -8.68 -14.42
C GLU A 13 5.00 -9.37 -13.32
N CYS A 14 4.72 -9.03 -12.07
CA CYS A 14 5.34 -9.63 -10.90
C CYS A 14 4.33 -9.72 -9.74
N SER A 15 4.67 -10.50 -8.71
CA SER A 15 3.91 -10.62 -7.48
C SER A 15 4.73 -10.13 -6.30
N GLY A 16 4.09 -9.41 -5.36
CA GLY A 16 4.73 -8.93 -4.14
C GLY A 16 5.15 -7.45 -4.18
N SER A 17 4.93 -6.75 -3.07
CA SER A 17 5.23 -5.33 -2.94
C SER A 17 6.72 -5.01 -3.04
N ASP A 18 7.58 -5.91 -2.55
CA ASP A 18 9.03 -5.69 -2.53
C ASP A 18 9.62 -5.71 -3.93
N ILE A 19 9.09 -6.58 -4.80
CA ILE A 19 9.50 -6.66 -6.20
C ILE A 19 9.04 -5.42 -6.97
N ILE A 20 7.80 -4.97 -6.74
CA ILE A 20 7.28 -3.72 -7.32
C ILE A 20 8.12 -2.51 -6.89
N LYS A 21 8.48 -2.43 -5.60
CA LYS A 21 9.34 -1.36 -5.08
C LYS A 21 10.73 -1.39 -5.72
N SER A 22 11.36 -2.56 -5.76
CA SER A 22 12.67 -2.75 -6.39
C SER A 22 12.66 -2.36 -7.87
N ALA A 23 11.60 -2.72 -8.61
CA ALA A 23 11.48 -2.36 -10.02
C ALA A 23 11.39 -0.85 -10.26
N ALA A 24 10.64 -0.13 -9.41
CA ALA A 24 10.58 1.33 -9.46
C ALA A 24 11.95 1.96 -9.13
N LEU A 25 12.64 1.47 -8.09
CA LEU A 25 13.98 1.92 -7.72
C LEU A 25 15.01 1.71 -8.84
N ASN A 26 14.88 0.63 -9.61
CA ASN A 26 15.77 0.32 -10.74
C ASN A 26 15.32 0.95 -12.07
N GLY A 27 14.33 1.85 -12.07
CA GLY A 27 13.92 2.60 -13.25
C GLY A 27 13.12 1.80 -14.29
N ILE A 28 12.54 0.65 -13.92
CA ILE A 28 11.71 -0.16 -14.82
C ILE A 28 10.39 0.55 -15.15
N GLY A 29 9.92 1.45 -14.27
CA GLY A 29 8.72 2.25 -14.48
C GLY A 29 8.16 2.87 -13.21
N VAL A 30 6.85 3.15 -13.21
CA VAL A 30 6.12 3.69 -12.06
C VAL A 30 5.36 2.60 -11.31
N ALA A 31 5.18 2.78 -10.00
CA ALA A 31 4.47 1.85 -9.14
C ALA A 31 3.29 2.51 -8.42
N VAL A 32 2.18 1.79 -8.30
CA VAL A 32 1.06 2.14 -7.42
C VAL A 32 1.14 1.25 -6.18
N ILE A 33 1.63 1.80 -5.07
CA ILE A 33 1.92 1.05 -3.85
C ILE A 33 1.54 1.85 -2.60
N SER A 34 1.44 1.16 -1.47
CA SER A 34 1.31 1.79 -0.16
C SER A 34 2.43 2.77 0.11
N ARG A 35 2.12 4.03 0.44
CA ARG A 35 3.13 4.99 0.91
C ARG A 35 3.91 4.47 2.12
N ARG A 36 3.24 3.74 3.03
CA ARG A 36 3.87 3.10 4.21
C ARG A 36 4.99 2.10 3.85
N LEU A 37 5.01 1.53 2.63
CA LEU A 37 6.01 0.53 2.21
C LEU A 37 7.26 1.15 1.57
N VAL A 38 7.20 2.44 1.21
CA VAL A 38 8.25 3.17 0.50
C VAL A 38 8.72 4.40 1.28
N GLN A 39 8.30 4.55 2.53
CA GLN A 39 8.56 5.78 3.30
C GLN A 39 10.05 6.06 3.44
N HIS A 40 10.85 5.02 3.70
CA HIS A 40 12.31 5.12 3.77
C HIS A 40 12.91 5.67 2.47
N GLU A 41 12.53 5.08 1.33
CA GLU A 41 13.02 5.50 0.01
C GLU A 41 12.55 6.91 -0.38
N LEU A 42 11.38 7.34 0.10
CA LEU A 42 10.92 8.73 -0.05
C LEU A 42 11.74 9.69 0.81
N ASP A 43 12.05 9.31 2.06
CA ASP A 43 12.83 10.12 2.99
C ASP A 43 14.28 10.28 2.52
N GLU A 44 14.86 9.25 1.91
CA GLU A 44 16.20 9.28 1.30
C GLU A 44 16.23 9.90 -0.11
N GLY A 45 15.08 10.24 -0.69
CA GLY A 45 14.99 10.80 -2.04
C GLY A 45 15.30 9.81 -3.17
N LEU A 46 15.31 8.50 -2.88
CA LEU A 46 15.46 7.42 -3.87
C LEU A 46 14.21 7.23 -4.73
N LEU A 47 13.04 7.57 -4.19
CA LEU A 47 11.77 7.58 -4.90
C LEU A 47 11.10 8.93 -4.78
N HIS A 48 10.26 9.25 -5.77
CA HIS A 48 9.38 10.41 -5.72
C HIS A 48 7.92 9.95 -5.79
N ALA A 49 7.08 10.46 -4.88
CA ALA A 49 5.65 10.20 -4.87
C ALA A 49 4.88 11.41 -5.43
N PHE A 50 3.93 11.15 -6.32
CA PHE A 50 3.02 12.16 -6.87
C PHE A 50 1.57 11.68 -6.76
N GLN A 51 0.63 12.64 -6.80
CA GLN A 51 -0.80 12.37 -6.84
C GLN A 51 -1.31 12.54 -8.27
N ILE A 52 -2.32 11.74 -8.63
CA ILE A 52 -3.00 11.85 -9.92
C ILE A 52 -4.29 12.63 -9.68
N GLU A 53 -4.48 13.73 -10.41
CA GLU A 53 -5.67 14.56 -10.30
C GLU A 53 -6.95 13.73 -10.55
N GLY A 54 -7.96 13.93 -9.70
CA GLY A 54 -9.22 13.19 -9.79
C GLY A 54 -9.17 11.73 -9.32
N ILE A 55 -8.00 11.21 -8.90
CA ILE A 55 -7.86 9.84 -8.41
C ILE A 55 -7.47 9.82 -6.94
N GLU A 56 -8.32 9.19 -6.12
CA GLU A 56 -8.05 8.99 -4.70
C GLU A 56 -7.95 7.50 -4.36
N LEU A 57 -6.76 7.06 -3.94
CA LEU A 57 -6.50 5.68 -3.55
C LEU A 57 -6.62 5.52 -2.02
N LYS A 58 -7.84 5.31 -1.54
CA LYS A 58 -8.13 5.06 -0.11
C LYS A 58 -7.96 3.58 0.23
N ARG A 59 -7.14 3.28 1.24
CA ARG A 59 -7.03 1.94 1.84
C ARG A 59 -7.70 1.92 3.21
N LYS A 60 -8.40 0.84 3.53
CA LYS A 60 -8.95 0.55 4.86
C LYS A 60 -8.19 -0.62 5.48
N PHE A 61 -7.87 -0.52 6.76
CA PHE A 61 -7.35 -1.63 7.56
C PHE A 61 -8.44 -2.07 8.54
N SER A 62 -8.61 -3.37 8.70
CA SER A 62 -9.65 -3.95 9.54
C SER A 62 -9.05 -4.98 10.49
N ILE A 63 -9.55 -5.01 11.72
CA ILE A 63 -9.23 -6.06 12.69
C ILE A 63 -10.33 -7.11 12.60
N ALA A 64 -9.98 -8.34 12.23
CA ALA A 64 -10.91 -9.46 12.12
C ALA A 64 -10.74 -10.42 13.30
N TYR A 65 -11.86 -10.84 13.90
CA TYR A 65 -11.90 -11.86 14.95
C TYR A 65 -13.22 -12.64 14.86
N HIS A 66 -13.22 -13.87 15.36
CA HIS A 66 -14.42 -14.70 15.33
C HIS A 66 -15.50 -14.14 16.27
N LYS A 67 -16.76 -14.10 15.80
CA LYS A 67 -17.90 -13.52 16.55
C LYS A 67 -18.10 -14.11 17.95
N ASN A 68 -17.75 -15.38 18.13
CA ASN A 68 -17.86 -16.10 19.42
C ASN A 68 -16.50 -16.24 20.14
N LYS A 69 -15.47 -15.49 19.73
CA LYS A 69 -14.18 -15.49 20.43
C LYS A 69 -14.28 -14.59 21.66
N TYR A 70 -13.90 -15.11 22.83
CA TYR A 70 -13.70 -14.27 24.01
C TYR A 70 -12.55 -13.27 23.76
N ILE A 71 -12.83 -11.98 23.91
CA ILE A 71 -11.85 -10.91 23.69
C ILE A 71 -11.19 -10.60 25.04
N THR A 72 -9.95 -11.06 25.20
CA THR A 72 -9.17 -10.83 26.42
C THR A 72 -8.76 -9.36 26.56
N GLU A 73 -8.38 -8.94 27.76
CA GLU A 73 -7.84 -7.58 27.97
C GLU A 73 -6.61 -7.31 27.11
N SER A 74 -5.69 -8.27 26.98
CA SER A 74 -4.53 -8.15 26.10
C SER A 74 -4.94 -7.92 24.63
N MET A 75 -6.01 -8.59 24.16
CA MET A 75 -6.54 -8.35 22.82
C MET A 75 -7.13 -6.95 22.69
N LYS A 76 -7.89 -6.47 23.67
CA LYS A 76 -8.45 -5.10 23.67
C LYS A 76 -7.33 -4.06 23.61
N THR A 77 -6.29 -4.23 24.42
CA THR A 77 -5.10 -3.37 24.41
C THR A 77 -4.43 -3.36 23.05
N PHE A 78 -4.21 -4.53 22.45
CA PHE A 78 -3.66 -4.62 21.08
C PHE A 78 -4.56 -3.95 20.04
N MET A 79 -5.88 -4.17 20.10
CA MET A 79 -6.82 -3.52 19.18
C MET A 79 -6.81 -2.00 19.31
N SER A 80 -6.66 -1.49 20.54
CA SER A 80 -6.51 -0.04 20.79
C SER A 80 -5.21 0.49 20.18
N LEU A 81 -4.09 -0.21 20.37
CA LEU A 81 -2.80 0.14 19.75
C LEU A 81 -2.92 0.19 18.22
N CYS A 82 -3.57 -0.80 17.59
CA CYS A 82 -3.78 -0.81 16.15
C CYS A 82 -4.65 0.34 15.62
N LYS A 83 -5.60 0.85 16.42
CA LYS A 83 -6.47 1.97 16.02
C LYS A 83 -5.79 3.34 16.16
N ASN A 84 -4.74 3.42 16.97
CA ASN A 84 -4.00 4.65 17.24
C ASN A 84 -2.70 4.76 16.41
N MET A 85 -2.47 3.83 15.46
CA MET A 85 -1.39 3.84 14.45
C MET A 85 -1.91 4.25 13.07
#